data_AF-A0A529SMC4-F1
#
_entry.id   AF-A0A529SMC4-F1
#
_cell.length_a   1.000
_cell.length_b   1.000
_cell.length_c   1.000
_cell.angle_alpha   90.00
_cell.angle_beta   90.00
_cell.angle_gamma   90.00
#
_symmetry.space_group_name_H-M   'P 1'
#
loop_
_entity.id
_entity.type
_entity.pdbx_description
1 polymer ?
#
loop_
_entity_poly.entity_id
_entity_poly.type
_entity_poly.pdbx_seq_one_letter_code
_entity_poly.pdbx_strand_id
1 'polypeptide(L)'
;SQIRFRIGNAVLSESQLRDLHRAEMLVATEPPNISGGGIALSIDLDGDKDGLVGYRGKHHTGLVDVDKRAAQDVVDFWEPIYKSGAGEIVLDPDEFYILVSREAVHVPPLYAAEMTPFDPLVGEFRVHYAGFFDPGFGHSAAGGSGSRAVLEVRSHEVPFILDHGQIVGRLVYEHMLK
;
A
#
# COMPACT_ATOMS: atom_id res chain seq x y z
N SER A 1 -14.21 -1.04 11.05
CA SER A 1 -14.16 0.35 10.58
C SER A 1 -13.49 1.21 11.64
N GLN A 2 -12.86 2.32 11.25
CA GLN A 2 -12.12 3.23 12.11
C GLN A 2 -12.43 4.69 11.73
N ILE A 3 -12.26 5.62 12.68
CA ILE A 3 -12.48 7.05 12.49
C ILE A 3 -11.28 7.84 13.01
N ARG A 4 -10.79 8.80 12.23
CA ARG A 4 -9.70 9.72 12.60
C ARG A 4 -10.26 11.13 12.75
N PHE A 5 -10.05 11.74 13.92
CA PHE A 5 -10.47 13.11 14.21
C PHE A 5 -9.34 14.09 13.90
N ARG A 6 -9.68 15.25 13.31
CA ARG A 6 -8.71 16.32 12.97
C ARG A 6 -9.30 17.70 13.24
N ILE A 7 -8.43 18.69 13.45
CA ILE A 7 -8.80 20.12 13.55
C ILE A 7 -8.14 20.84 12.36
N GLY A 8 -8.95 21.50 11.53
CA GLY A 8 -8.45 22.25 10.36
C GLY A 8 -7.83 21.38 9.27
N ASN A 9 -6.92 21.96 8.48
CA ASN A 9 -6.13 21.25 7.47
C ASN A 9 -4.73 20.96 8.03
N ALA A 10 -4.45 19.68 8.30
CA ALA A 10 -3.19 19.22 8.87
C ALA A 10 -2.23 18.59 7.83
N VAL A 11 -2.61 18.57 6.55
CA VAL A 11 -1.85 17.92 5.47
C VAL A 11 -0.55 18.68 5.19
N LEU A 12 0.53 17.93 5.00
CA LEU A 12 1.84 18.49 4.63
C LEU A 12 1.86 18.91 3.16
N SER A 13 2.46 20.07 2.88
CA SER A 13 2.82 20.46 1.52
C SER A 13 3.97 19.59 0.97
N GLU A 14 4.18 19.61 -0.34
CA GLU A 14 5.33 18.90 -0.95
C GLU A 14 6.68 19.38 -0.42
N SER A 15 6.82 20.68 -0.11
CA SER A 15 8.06 21.19 0.49
C SER A 15 8.26 20.64 1.90
N GLN A 16 7.20 20.61 2.72
CA GLN A 16 7.24 20.02 4.06
C GLN A 16 7.54 18.52 4.02
N LEU A 17 6.97 17.79 3.05
CA LEU A 17 7.26 16.37 2.83
C LEU A 17 8.72 16.12 2.46
N ARG A 18 9.30 16.96 1.59
CA ARG A 18 10.73 16.86 1.24
C ARG A 18 11.63 17.13 2.45
N ASP A 19 11.29 18.16 3.23
CA ASP A 19 12.02 18.50 4.44
C ASP A 19 11.95 17.38 5.48
N LEU A 20 10.74 16.81 5.69
CA LEU A 20 10.53 15.67 6.58
C LEU A 20 11.28 14.42 6.10
N HIS A 21 11.26 14.12 4.81
CA HIS A 21 12.00 12.99 4.25
C HIS A 21 13.51 13.13 4.47
N ARG A 22 14.08 14.32 4.28
CA ARG A 22 15.51 14.54 4.59
C ARG A 22 15.85 14.35 6.06
N ALA A 23 14.91 14.66 6.96
CA ALA A 23 15.13 14.56 8.41
C ALA A 23 14.93 13.13 8.94
N GLU A 24 13.91 12.42 8.47
CA GLU A 24 13.40 11.18 9.09
C GLU A 24 13.42 9.97 8.14
N MET A 25 13.80 10.14 6.88
CA MET A 25 13.78 9.11 5.83
C MET A 25 12.41 8.40 5.72
N LEU A 26 11.46 9.02 5.01
CA LEU A 26 10.08 8.51 4.90
C LEU A 26 9.94 7.26 4.00
N VAL A 27 10.86 7.07 3.05
CA VAL A 27 10.95 5.88 2.21
C VAL A 27 12.41 5.56 1.94
N ALA A 28 12.75 4.29 1.74
CA ALA A 28 14.15 3.89 1.50
C ALA A 28 14.68 4.21 0.08
N THR A 29 13.84 4.69 -0.84
CA THR A 29 14.19 4.98 -2.23
C THR A 29 14.67 6.42 -2.40
N GLU A 30 15.84 6.63 -3.02
CA GLU A 30 16.41 7.96 -3.30
C GLU A 30 16.61 8.18 -4.82
N PRO A 31 16.09 9.27 -5.41
CA PRO A 31 15.20 10.26 -4.78
C PRO A 31 13.78 9.73 -4.58
N PRO A 32 13.07 10.15 -3.52
CA PRO A 32 11.67 9.79 -3.35
C PRO A 32 10.81 10.50 -4.41
N ASN A 33 9.81 9.80 -4.94
CA ASN A 33 8.81 10.41 -5.80
C ASN A 33 7.77 11.15 -4.94
N ILE A 34 8.06 12.41 -4.63
CA ILE A 34 7.14 13.32 -3.95
C ILE A 34 6.44 14.16 -5.02
N SER A 35 5.15 13.94 -5.23
CA SER A 35 4.31 14.65 -6.20
C SER A 35 2.84 14.54 -5.83
N GLY A 36 2.03 15.53 -6.25
CA GLY A 36 0.58 15.50 -6.02
C GLY A 36 0.22 15.53 -4.53
N GLY A 37 1.06 16.16 -3.69
CA GLY A 37 0.84 16.27 -2.24
C GLY A 37 1.14 15.01 -1.42
N GLY A 38 1.81 14.00 -1.99
CA GLY A 38 2.15 12.77 -1.27
C GLY A 38 3.42 12.08 -1.80
N ILE A 39 3.78 10.97 -1.16
CA ILE A 39 4.85 10.07 -1.62
C ILE A 39 4.22 8.98 -2.48
N ALA A 40 4.65 8.85 -3.73
CA ALA A 40 4.15 7.78 -4.60
C ALA A 40 4.59 6.40 -4.10
N LEU A 41 3.67 5.44 -4.19
CA LEU A 41 3.92 4.03 -3.92
C LEU A 41 3.71 3.21 -5.18
N SER A 42 4.64 2.29 -5.42
CA SER A 42 4.66 1.43 -6.60
C SER A 42 4.60 -0.03 -6.21
N ILE A 43 4.11 -0.87 -7.13
CA ILE A 43 3.88 -2.30 -6.88
C ILE A 43 5.15 -3.13 -7.03
N ASP A 44 5.36 -4.11 -6.15
CA ASP A 44 6.46 -5.08 -6.26
C ASP A 44 5.95 -6.40 -6.84
N LEU A 45 6.39 -6.72 -8.06
CA LEU A 45 6.12 -8.01 -8.73
C LEU A 45 7.40 -8.84 -8.96
N ASP A 46 8.53 -8.47 -8.34
CA ASP A 46 9.76 -9.28 -8.40
C ASP A 46 9.72 -10.48 -7.43
N GLY A 47 8.82 -10.39 -6.44
CA GLY A 47 8.52 -11.43 -5.46
C GLY A 47 9.59 -11.57 -4.38
N ASP A 48 9.29 -12.43 -3.40
CA ASP A 48 10.23 -12.78 -2.34
C ASP A 48 11.29 -13.81 -2.80
N LYS A 49 12.01 -14.41 -1.85
CA LYS A 49 13.01 -15.44 -2.11
C LYS A 49 12.48 -16.66 -2.86
N ASP A 50 11.19 -16.98 -2.70
CA ASP A 50 10.51 -18.09 -3.35
C ASP A 50 9.71 -17.63 -4.58
N GLY A 51 9.76 -16.32 -4.87
CA GLY A 51 9.07 -15.67 -5.96
C GLY A 51 7.60 -15.37 -5.68
N LEU A 52 7.13 -15.43 -4.43
CA LEU A 52 5.76 -15.04 -4.09
C LEU A 52 5.60 -13.53 -4.23
N VAL A 53 4.62 -13.08 -5.02
CA VAL A 53 4.32 -11.65 -5.23
C VAL A 53 3.05 -11.20 -4.50
N GLY A 54 2.18 -12.14 -4.13
CA GLY A 54 0.94 -11.83 -3.42
C GLY A 54 -0.07 -12.96 -3.45
N TYR A 55 -1.34 -12.60 -3.29
CA TYR A 55 -2.45 -13.54 -3.19
C TYR A 55 -3.67 -13.07 -3.97
N ARG A 56 -4.40 -14.01 -4.58
CA ARG A 56 -5.74 -13.80 -5.13
C ARG A 56 -6.79 -14.44 -4.23
N GLY A 57 -7.90 -13.74 -3.98
CA GLY A 57 -9.01 -14.29 -3.21
C GLY A 57 -9.73 -15.41 -3.95
N LYS A 58 -10.02 -16.53 -3.28
CA LYS A 58 -10.84 -17.60 -3.87
C LYS A 58 -12.32 -17.22 -3.87
N HIS A 59 -13.03 -17.58 -4.94
CA HIS A 59 -14.47 -17.29 -5.07
C HIS A 59 -15.38 -18.13 -4.16
N HIS A 60 -15.02 -19.38 -3.91
CA HIS A 60 -15.89 -20.34 -3.21
C HIS A 60 -15.19 -20.87 -1.97
N THR A 61 -15.36 -20.15 -0.86
CA THR A 61 -14.67 -20.41 0.40
C THR A 61 -15.68 -20.69 1.52
N GLY A 62 -15.16 -21.08 2.70
CA GLY A 62 -15.96 -21.13 3.93
C GLY A 62 -16.32 -19.73 4.43
N LEU A 63 -16.95 -19.66 5.61
CA LEU A 63 -17.25 -18.38 6.26
C LEU A 63 -16.02 -17.84 6.99
N VAL A 64 -15.78 -16.54 6.87
CA VAL A 64 -14.76 -15.81 7.65
C VAL A 64 -15.42 -15.19 8.89
N ASP A 65 -15.03 -15.65 10.07
CA ASP A 65 -15.40 -15.05 11.35
C ASP A 65 -14.43 -13.90 11.65
N VAL A 66 -14.89 -12.66 11.45
CA VAL A 66 -14.06 -11.46 11.58
C VAL A 66 -13.58 -11.18 13.00
N ASP A 67 -14.21 -11.79 14.02
CA ASP A 67 -13.81 -11.65 15.42
C ASP A 67 -12.71 -12.65 15.80
N LYS A 68 -12.48 -13.70 14.99
CA LYS A 68 -11.48 -14.73 15.23
C LYS A 68 -10.28 -14.59 14.30
N ARG A 69 -9.29 -13.82 14.74
CA ARG A 69 -8.02 -13.68 14.03
C ARG A 69 -7.27 -15.01 13.94
N ALA A 70 -6.67 -15.27 12.78
CA ALA A 70 -5.83 -16.45 12.50
C ALA A 70 -6.51 -17.81 12.73
N ALA A 71 -7.84 -17.88 12.61
CA ALA A 71 -8.59 -19.12 12.76
C ALA A 71 -8.69 -19.93 11.46
N GLN A 72 -8.43 -19.31 10.31
CA GLN A 72 -8.55 -19.88 8.98
C GLN A 72 -7.17 -20.22 8.42
N ASP A 73 -7.05 -21.35 7.74
CA ASP A 73 -5.87 -21.64 6.93
C ASP A 73 -5.86 -20.75 5.69
N VAL A 74 -4.72 -20.14 5.40
CA VAL A 74 -4.54 -19.24 4.25
C VAL A 74 -4.90 -19.96 2.95
N VAL A 75 -4.53 -21.24 2.80
CA VAL A 75 -4.72 -21.99 1.55
C VAL A 75 -6.19 -22.26 1.23
N ASP A 76 -7.09 -22.17 2.21
CA ASP A 76 -8.53 -22.37 2.00
C ASP A 76 -9.20 -21.13 1.38
N PHE A 77 -8.60 -19.95 1.54
CA PHE A 77 -9.20 -18.67 1.16
C PHE A 77 -8.40 -17.93 0.08
N TRP A 78 -7.12 -18.23 -0.07
CA TRP A 78 -6.21 -17.48 -0.92
C TRP A 78 -5.44 -18.41 -1.87
N GLU A 79 -5.23 -17.92 -3.09
CA GLU A 79 -4.35 -18.52 -4.08
C GLU A 79 -3.04 -17.74 -4.13
N PRO A 80 -1.89 -18.37 -3.85
CA PRO A 80 -0.60 -17.68 -3.95
C PRO A 80 -0.30 -17.35 -5.41
N ILE A 81 0.19 -16.14 -5.64
CA ILE A 81 0.63 -15.64 -6.94
C ILE A 81 2.16 -15.61 -6.92
N TYR A 82 2.78 -16.29 -7.88
CA TYR A 82 4.23 -16.29 -8.03
C TYR A 82 4.64 -15.45 -9.24
N LYS A 83 5.83 -14.87 -9.17
CA LYS A 83 6.39 -14.00 -10.20
C LYS A 83 6.38 -14.70 -11.56
N SER A 84 5.93 -13.97 -12.57
CA SER A 84 6.05 -14.37 -13.96
C SER A 84 7.45 -14.01 -14.47
N GLY A 85 7.90 -14.64 -15.55
CA GLY A 85 9.19 -14.28 -16.17
C GLY A 85 9.24 -12.86 -16.75
N ALA A 86 8.08 -12.23 -16.95
CA ALA A 86 7.93 -10.89 -17.51
C ALA A 86 7.86 -9.77 -16.45
N GLY A 87 7.67 -10.10 -15.17
CA GLY A 87 7.55 -9.10 -14.10
C GLY A 87 6.22 -8.33 -14.11
N GLU A 88 5.18 -8.93 -14.70
CA GLU A 88 3.84 -8.38 -14.82
C GLU A 88 2.79 -9.38 -14.31
N ILE A 89 1.62 -8.87 -13.94
CA ILE A 89 0.41 -9.67 -13.66
C ILE A 89 -0.79 -9.09 -14.42
N VAL A 90 -1.71 -9.95 -14.82
CA VAL A 90 -3.02 -9.52 -15.34
C VAL A 90 -4.00 -9.44 -14.19
N LEU A 91 -4.57 -8.26 -13.98
CA LEU A 91 -5.67 -8.04 -13.04
C LEU A 91 -6.99 -8.32 -13.75
N ASP A 92 -7.51 -9.52 -13.58
CA ASP A 92 -8.84 -9.87 -14.07
C ASP A 92 -9.94 -9.09 -13.32
N PRO A 93 -10.98 -8.61 -14.02
CA PRO A 93 -12.16 -8.01 -13.38
C PRO A 93 -12.79 -8.98 -12.38
N ASP A 94 -13.49 -8.42 -11.38
CA ASP A 94 -14.14 -9.15 -10.28
C ASP A 94 -13.21 -9.91 -9.30
N GLU A 95 -11.93 -10.08 -9.65
CA GLU A 95 -10.93 -10.67 -8.77
C GLU A 95 -10.38 -9.65 -7.75
N PHE A 96 -9.84 -10.18 -6.65
CA PHE A 96 -9.24 -9.38 -5.58
C PHE A 96 -7.82 -9.84 -5.29
N TYR A 97 -6.89 -8.88 -5.32
CA TYR A 97 -5.47 -9.13 -5.16
C TYR A 97 -4.95 -8.46 -3.90
N ILE A 98 -4.19 -9.20 -3.09
CA ILE A 98 -3.34 -8.66 -2.03
C ILE A 98 -1.91 -8.70 -2.55
N LEU A 99 -1.33 -7.52 -2.75
CA LEU A 99 0.01 -7.29 -3.27
C LEU A 99 0.80 -6.42 -2.28
N VAL A 100 2.05 -6.09 -2.61
CA VAL A 100 2.93 -5.33 -1.72
C VAL A 100 3.62 -4.19 -2.45
N SER A 101 3.84 -3.07 -1.75
CA SER A 101 4.62 -1.97 -2.29
C SER A 101 6.10 -2.32 -2.41
N ARG A 102 6.78 -1.71 -3.38
CA ARG A 102 8.25 -1.74 -3.46
C ARG A 102 8.88 -0.93 -2.34
N GLU A 103 8.32 0.25 -2.08
CA GLU A 103 8.85 1.16 -1.09
C GLU A 103 8.59 0.63 0.31
N ALA A 104 9.64 0.60 1.14
CA ALA A 104 9.51 0.50 2.57
C ALA A 104 9.20 1.89 3.13
N VAL A 105 8.02 2.04 3.73
CA VAL A 105 7.46 3.30 4.22
C VAL A 105 7.72 3.45 5.71
N HIS A 106 8.00 4.69 6.12
CA HIS A 106 8.14 5.10 7.51
C HIS A 106 7.25 6.31 7.80
N VAL A 107 6.39 6.18 8.82
CA VAL A 107 5.56 7.28 9.35
C VAL A 107 6.10 7.71 10.71
N PRO A 108 6.73 8.88 10.84
CA PRO A 108 7.33 9.30 12.12
C PRO A 108 6.26 9.60 13.19
N PRO A 109 6.59 9.53 14.49
CA PRO A 109 5.61 9.59 15.59
C PRO A 109 4.74 10.86 15.67
N LEU A 110 5.17 11.97 15.08
CA LEU A 110 4.41 13.24 15.06
C LEU A 110 3.56 13.41 13.80
N TYR A 111 3.44 12.35 13.00
CA TYR A 111 2.71 12.36 11.75
C TYR A 111 1.83 11.13 11.66
N ALA A 112 0.71 11.28 10.98
CA ALA A 112 -0.06 10.18 10.47
C ALA A 112 -0.04 10.22 8.95
N ALA A 113 -0.41 9.13 8.30
CA ALA A 113 -0.57 9.14 6.86
C ALA A 113 -1.87 8.45 6.41
N GLU A 114 -2.25 8.69 5.16
CA GLU A 114 -3.42 8.11 4.51
C GLU A 114 -3.04 7.74 3.07
N MET A 115 -3.39 6.53 2.67
CA MET A 115 -3.25 6.12 1.27
C MET A 115 -4.33 6.81 0.44
N THR A 116 -3.94 7.44 -0.64
CA THR A 116 -4.86 7.98 -1.64
C THR A 116 -4.60 7.29 -2.98
N PRO A 117 -5.64 6.97 -3.77
CA PRO A 117 -5.45 6.39 -5.09
C PRO A 117 -4.61 7.30 -5.99
N PHE A 118 -3.78 6.70 -6.84
CA PHE A 118 -3.22 7.42 -7.98
C PHE A 118 -4.37 7.81 -8.92
N ASP A 119 -4.36 9.03 -9.45
CA ASP A 119 -5.48 9.74 -10.09
C ASP A 119 -6.52 8.84 -10.81
N PRO A 120 -7.82 8.89 -10.44
CA PRO A 120 -8.90 8.07 -11.01
C PRO A 120 -9.18 8.23 -12.51
N LEU A 121 -8.52 9.17 -13.21
CA LEU A 121 -8.69 9.34 -14.66
C LEU A 121 -8.18 8.14 -15.48
N VAL A 122 -7.47 7.20 -14.83
CA VAL A 122 -7.16 5.87 -15.36
C VAL A 122 -8.24 4.91 -14.85
N GLY A 123 -9.35 4.77 -15.57
CA GLY A 123 -10.50 3.91 -15.20
C GLY A 123 -10.22 2.39 -15.16
N GLU A 124 -8.96 2.00 -15.07
CA GLU A 124 -8.50 0.65 -15.39
C GLU A 124 -8.26 -0.18 -14.12
N PHE A 125 -7.74 0.41 -13.03
CA PHE A 125 -7.62 -0.25 -11.72
C PHE A 125 -7.58 0.74 -10.55
N ARG A 126 -7.88 0.27 -9.34
CA ARG A 126 -7.72 1.05 -8.11
C ARG A 126 -7.06 0.21 -7.02
N VAL A 127 -6.23 0.87 -6.22
CA VAL A 127 -5.94 0.38 -4.86
C VAL A 127 -7.21 0.58 -4.05
N HIS A 128 -7.92 -0.53 -3.84
CA HIS A 128 -9.07 -0.59 -2.98
C HIS A 128 -8.65 -0.47 -1.51
N TYR A 129 -9.56 0.06 -0.69
CA TYR A 129 -9.41 0.17 0.77
C TYR A 129 -8.19 0.99 1.23
N ALA A 130 -7.96 2.12 0.56
CA ALA A 130 -7.17 3.24 1.07
C ALA A 130 -7.43 3.46 2.58
N GLY A 131 -6.40 3.19 3.38
CA GLY A 131 -6.49 3.18 4.84
C GLY A 131 -5.60 4.22 5.52
N PHE A 132 -5.77 4.28 6.83
CA PHE A 132 -4.94 5.08 7.72
C PHE A 132 -3.64 4.34 8.06
N PHE A 133 -2.52 5.05 7.96
CA PHE A 133 -1.24 4.66 8.53
C PHE A 133 -1.05 5.43 9.82
N ASP A 134 -0.73 4.69 10.89
CA ASP A 134 -0.58 5.26 12.22
C ASP A 134 0.83 5.80 12.47
N PRO A 135 0.98 6.77 13.38
CA PRO A 135 2.29 7.27 13.79
C PRO A 135 3.17 6.14 14.32
N GLY A 136 4.40 6.05 13.83
CA GLY A 136 5.36 5.00 14.17
C GLY A 136 5.34 3.79 13.24
N PHE A 137 4.49 3.75 12.21
CA PHE A 137 4.54 2.69 11.19
C PHE A 137 5.93 2.62 10.56
N GLY A 138 6.59 1.46 10.60
CA GLY A 138 7.93 1.27 10.04
C GLY A 138 9.09 1.96 10.80
N HIS A 139 8.87 2.45 12.03
CA HIS A 139 9.88 3.20 12.79
C HIS A 139 11.00 2.32 13.40
N SER A 140 12.22 2.85 13.46
CA SER A 140 13.45 2.13 13.82
C SER A 140 13.59 1.73 15.28
N ALA A 141 13.00 2.47 16.23
CA ALA A 141 12.92 2.03 17.62
C ALA A 141 12.07 0.76 17.81
N ALA A 142 11.28 0.37 16.80
CA ALA A 142 10.55 -0.90 16.74
C ALA A 142 11.26 -1.98 15.90
N GLY A 143 12.52 -1.75 15.46
CA GLY A 143 13.34 -2.72 14.72
C GLY A 143 13.22 -2.68 13.19
N GLY A 144 12.57 -1.66 12.61
CA GLY A 144 12.42 -1.52 11.15
C GLY A 144 13.22 -0.36 10.52
N SER A 145 13.54 -0.45 9.23
CA SER A 145 14.06 0.68 8.42
C SER A 145 13.01 1.13 7.40
N GLY A 146 11.75 1.23 7.86
CA GLY A 146 10.55 1.24 7.04
C GLY A 146 9.89 -0.15 6.93
N SER A 147 8.59 -0.16 6.60
CA SER A 147 7.81 -1.37 6.31
C SER A 147 7.11 -1.21 4.97
N ARG A 148 7.06 -2.27 4.17
CA ARG A 148 6.29 -2.25 2.93
C ARG A 148 4.79 -2.19 3.25
N ALA A 149 4.04 -1.46 2.43
CA ALA A 149 2.60 -1.39 2.50
C ALA A 149 2.00 -2.62 1.82
N VAL A 150 1.05 -3.28 2.48
CA VAL A 150 0.17 -4.25 1.83
C VAL A 150 -0.89 -3.48 1.07
N LEU A 151 -1.14 -3.87 -0.18
CA LEU A 151 -1.98 -3.16 -1.12
C LEU A 151 -3.06 -4.09 -1.63
N GLU A 152 -4.30 -3.61 -1.57
CA GLU A 152 -5.47 -4.34 -2.01
C GLU A 152 -5.87 -3.79 -3.38
N VAL A 153 -5.77 -4.58 -4.44
CA VAL A 153 -5.87 -4.10 -5.82
C VAL A 153 -7.02 -4.81 -6.54
N ARG A 154 -7.79 -4.04 -7.32
CA ARG A 154 -8.82 -4.56 -8.23
C ARG A 154 -8.79 -3.81 -9.55
N SER A 155 -9.01 -4.50 -10.66
CA SER A 155 -9.41 -3.87 -11.92
C SER A 155 -10.93 -3.61 -11.91
N HIS A 156 -11.39 -2.68 -12.74
CA HIS A 156 -12.80 -2.32 -12.81
C HIS A 156 -13.55 -3.15 -13.85
N GLU A 157 -13.57 -2.69 -15.10
CA GLU A 157 -14.44 -3.24 -16.15
C GLU A 157 -13.69 -4.11 -17.17
N VAL A 158 -12.37 -3.93 -17.28
CA VAL A 158 -11.52 -4.62 -18.25
C VAL A 158 -10.28 -5.18 -17.57
N PRO A 159 -9.73 -6.30 -18.06
CA PRO A 159 -8.43 -6.79 -17.62
C PRO A 159 -7.37 -5.70 -17.77
N PHE A 160 -6.51 -5.58 -16.76
CA PHE A 160 -5.44 -4.59 -16.74
C PHE A 160 -4.09 -5.27 -16.48
N ILE A 161 -3.09 -4.99 -17.30
CA ILE A 161 -1.72 -5.49 -17.07
C ILE A 161 -1.05 -4.54 -16.09
N LEU A 162 -0.70 -5.06 -14.92
CA LEU A 162 0.03 -4.32 -13.90
C LEU A 162 1.51 -4.70 -13.97
N ASP A 163 2.36 -3.71 -14.23
CA ASP A 163 3.80 -3.88 -14.33
C ASP A 163 4.52 -3.68 -13.00
N HIS A 164 5.63 -4.39 -12.79
CA HIS A 164 6.54 -4.11 -11.69
C HIS A 164 6.94 -2.63 -11.67
N GLY A 165 6.79 -1.96 -10.52
CA GLY A 165 7.14 -0.55 -10.38
C GLY A 165 6.11 0.44 -10.89
N GLN A 166 4.98 -0.03 -11.40
CA GLN A 166 3.88 0.86 -11.70
C GLN A 166 3.37 1.53 -10.41
N ILE A 167 3.13 2.84 -10.47
CA ILE A 167 2.60 3.62 -9.35
C ILE A 167 1.12 3.29 -9.19
N VAL A 168 0.73 2.97 -7.96
CA VAL A 168 -0.63 2.52 -7.62
C VAL A 168 -1.32 3.44 -6.61
N GLY A 169 -0.55 4.24 -5.87
CA GLY A 169 -1.11 5.15 -4.87
C GLY A 169 -0.14 6.24 -4.45
N ARG A 170 -0.63 7.12 -3.59
CA ARG A 170 0.16 8.15 -2.90
C ARG A 170 -0.14 8.13 -1.42
N LEU A 171 0.92 8.18 -0.62
CA LEU A 171 0.82 8.33 0.81
C LEU A 171 0.87 9.81 1.18
N VAL A 172 -0.24 10.32 1.70
CA VAL A 172 -0.40 11.72 2.13
C VAL A 172 -0.16 11.80 3.63
N TYR A 173 0.67 12.73 4.08
CA TYR A 173 1.01 12.88 5.49
C TYR A 173 0.24 14.04 6.11
N GLU A 174 -0.19 13.84 7.36
CA GLU A 174 -0.85 14.84 8.21
C GLU A 174 -0.07 15.00 9.53
N HIS A 175 -0.05 16.22 10.07
CA HIS A 175 0.48 16.48 11.40
C HIS A 175 -0.42 15.91 12.50
N MET A 176 0.20 15.30 13.52
CA MET A 176 -0.48 15.01 14.78
C MET A 176 -0.64 16.29 15.63
N LEU A 177 -1.72 16.38 16.39
CA LEU A 177 -1.85 17.42 17.42
C LEU A 177 -0.80 17.19 18.52
N LYS A 178 -0.25 18.29 19.03
CA LYS A 178 0.63 18.28 20.20
C LYS A 178 -0.17 18.26 21.49
#